data_AF-A0A1V9YUY5-F1
#
_entry.id   AF-A0A1V9YUY5-F1
#
_cell.length_a   1.000
_cell.length_b   1.000
_cell.length_c   1.000
_cell.angle_alpha   90.00
_cell.angle_beta   90.00
_cell.angle_gamma   90.00
#
_symmetry.space_group_name_H-M   'P 1'
#
loop_
_entity.id
_entity.type
_entity.pdbx_description
1 polymer ?
#
loop_
_entity_poly.entity_id
_entity_poly.type
_entity_poly.pdbx_seq_one_letter_code
_entity_poly.pdbx_strand_id
1 'polypeptide(L)'
;MDEAGIEYWVDSGTLLGVYRNKGLIPHDIDADVGLTQAGFEKIRQTKLNIPENYELFVNNSPHYRNGPFDFLPGRFADKRTGLYVDLFEFLPLQNTIQVSKNKTFKFEVSGGQANEYRNGNTTLLMHTDKDATVYMEMEVVEEEVIEQLAPVASVAWWACTKCPEYRHFIVPKDWIYPLQRCPFDGKEVWCPAKQKEYLVMLYGDNFMEPQNPNDR
;
A
#
# COMPACT_ATOMS: atom_id res chain seq x y z
N MET A 1 -15.16 7.69 -12.10
CA MET A 1 -13.75 7.97 -11.73
C MET A 1 -12.84 7.84 -12.94
N ASP A 2 -12.84 6.70 -13.66
CA ASP A 2 -12.05 6.50 -14.89
C ASP A 2 -12.22 7.61 -15.94
N GLU A 3 -13.46 7.98 -16.31
CA GLU A 3 -13.72 9.05 -17.29
C GLU A 3 -13.17 10.42 -16.86
N ALA A 4 -13.10 10.67 -15.56
CA ALA A 4 -12.53 11.89 -14.98
C ALA A 4 -11.01 11.78 -14.76
N GLY A 5 -10.39 10.64 -15.08
CA GLY A 5 -8.99 10.34 -14.79
C GLY A 5 -8.68 10.38 -13.29
N ILE A 6 -9.62 9.98 -12.45
CA ILE A 6 -9.43 9.88 -10.99
C ILE A 6 -8.96 8.47 -10.69
N GLU A 7 -7.72 8.35 -10.24
CA GLU A 7 -7.14 7.06 -9.86
C GLU A 7 -7.73 6.59 -8.53
N TYR A 8 -8.07 5.31 -8.48
CA TYR A 8 -8.54 4.59 -7.31
C TYR A 8 -8.09 3.14 -7.40
N TRP A 9 -8.21 2.38 -6.32
CA TRP A 9 -8.11 0.93 -6.33
C TRP A 9 -9.18 0.33 -5.42
N VAL A 10 -9.59 -0.91 -5.70
CA VAL A 10 -10.41 -1.69 -4.76
C VAL A 10 -9.62 -2.02 -3.51
N ASP A 11 -10.26 -1.89 -2.35
CA ASP A 11 -9.63 -2.03 -1.04
C ASP A 11 -10.35 -3.08 -0.19
N SER A 12 -9.74 -3.48 0.93
CA SER A 12 -10.35 -4.26 2.01
C SER A 12 -11.13 -5.50 1.52
N GLY A 13 -12.40 -5.64 1.92
CA GLY A 13 -13.23 -6.80 1.60
C GLY A 13 -13.53 -6.90 0.11
N THR A 14 -13.62 -5.75 -0.57
CA THR A 14 -13.80 -5.69 -2.02
C THR A 14 -12.59 -6.25 -2.76
N LEU A 15 -11.37 -5.88 -2.33
CA LEU A 15 -10.14 -6.44 -2.88
C LEU A 15 -10.06 -7.95 -2.65
N LEU A 16 -10.47 -8.42 -1.47
CA LEU A 16 -10.53 -9.85 -1.18
C LEU A 16 -11.51 -10.57 -2.12
N GLY A 17 -12.70 -10.00 -2.34
CA GLY A 17 -13.67 -10.49 -3.31
C GLY A 17 -13.11 -10.55 -4.73
N VAL A 18 -12.47 -9.48 -5.19
CA VAL A 18 -11.78 -9.43 -6.49
C VAL A 18 -10.72 -10.54 -6.59
N TYR A 19 -9.92 -10.73 -5.54
CA TYR A 19 -8.85 -11.73 -5.54
C TYR A 19 -9.42 -13.16 -5.57
N ARG A 20 -10.38 -13.46 -4.69
CA ARG A 20 -10.91 -14.80 -4.41
C ARG A 20 -12.07 -15.21 -5.33
N ASN A 21 -13.05 -14.33 -5.52
CA ASN A 21 -14.32 -14.63 -6.17
C ASN A 21 -14.44 -14.02 -7.58
N LYS A 22 -13.55 -13.09 -7.94
CA LYS A 22 -13.66 -12.24 -9.15
C LYS A 22 -14.96 -11.42 -9.16
N GLY A 23 -15.39 -11.00 -7.98
CA GLY A 23 -16.67 -10.35 -7.74
C GLY A 23 -16.82 -9.98 -6.26
N LEU A 24 -17.95 -9.40 -5.88
CA LEU A 24 -18.22 -9.11 -4.47
C LEU A 24 -18.35 -10.41 -3.65
N ILE A 25 -17.97 -10.37 -2.38
CA ILE A 25 -18.21 -11.51 -1.49
C ILE A 25 -19.75 -11.62 -1.30
N PRO A 26 -20.36 -12.82 -1.41
CA PRO A 26 -21.82 -12.96 -1.49
C PRO A 26 -22.66 -12.36 -0.35
N HIS A 27 -22.05 -12.12 0.82
CA HIS A 27 -22.70 -11.55 1.99
C HIS A 27 -22.25 -10.12 2.31
N ASP A 28 -21.35 -9.53 1.51
CA ASP A 28 -20.98 -8.12 1.65
C ASP A 28 -22.12 -7.25 1.11
N ILE A 29 -22.37 -6.14 1.80
CA ILE A 29 -23.44 -5.18 1.49
C ILE A 29 -22.89 -3.80 1.10
N ASP A 30 -21.57 -3.71 0.99
CA ASP A 30 -20.82 -2.52 0.67
C ASP A 30 -19.59 -2.88 -0.17
N ALA A 31 -18.93 -1.84 -0.68
CA ALA A 31 -17.63 -1.97 -1.31
C ALA A 31 -16.69 -0.87 -0.80
N ASP A 32 -15.40 -1.09 -0.94
CA ASP A 32 -14.36 -0.18 -0.47
C ASP A 32 -13.40 0.15 -1.61
N VAL A 33 -13.04 1.42 -1.72
CA VAL A 33 -11.99 1.87 -2.62
C VAL A 33 -11.02 2.81 -1.91
N GLY A 34 -9.74 2.64 -2.21
CA GLY A 34 -8.67 3.55 -1.82
C GLY A 34 -8.39 4.58 -2.91
N LEU A 35 -8.11 5.82 -2.50
CA LEU A 35 -7.62 6.88 -3.38
C LEU A 35 -6.50 7.62 -2.67
N THR A 36 -5.53 8.12 -3.43
CA THR A 36 -4.53 9.02 -2.86
C THR A 36 -5.14 10.36 -2.44
N GLN A 37 -4.44 11.12 -1.59
CA GLN A 37 -4.77 12.52 -1.31
C GLN A 37 -5.00 13.34 -2.59
N ALA A 38 -4.15 13.16 -3.60
CA ALA A 38 -4.31 13.83 -4.91
C ALA A 38 -5.58 13.39 -5.64
N GLY A 39 -5.94 12.09 -5.57
CA GLY A 39 -7.20 11.57 -6.11
C GLY A 39 -8.42 12.20 -5.44
N PHE A 40 -8.38 12.35 -4.12
CA PHE A 40 -9.44 13.01 -3.35
C PHE A 40 -9.56 14.50 -3.67
N GLU A 41 -8.45 15.23 -3.80
CA GLU A 41 -8.48 16.62 -4.27
C GLU A 41 -9.12 16.73 -5.65
N LYS A 42 -8.81 15.79 -6.53
CA LYS A 42 -9.40 15.76 -7.86
C LYS A 42 -10.91 15.51 -7.80
N ILE A 43 -11.39 14.60 -6.94
CA ILE A 43 -12.84 14.43 -6.71
C ILE A 43 -13.46 15.75 -6.24
N ARG A 44 -12.86 16.43 -5.24
CA ARG A 44 -13.39 17.70 -4.69
C ARG A 44 -13.54 18.79 -5.75
N GLN A 45 -12.64 18.81 -6.73
CA GLN A 45 -12.59 19.83 -7.78
C GLN A 45 -13.34 19.44 -9.06
N THR A 46 -13.72 18.16 -9.19
CA THR A 46 -14.37 17.64 -10.40
C THR A 46 -15.88 17.62 -10.23
N LYS A 47 -16.60 18.24 -11.16
CA LYS A 47 -18.06 18.08 -11.26
C LYS A 47 -18.39 16.70 -11.85
N LEU A 48 -18.54 15.71 -10.99
CA LEU A 48 -18.94 14.36 -11.39
C LEU A 48 -20.43 14.32 -11.76
N ASN A 49 -20.77 13.59 -12.83
CA ASN A 49 -22.16 13.33 -13.19
C ASN A 49 -22.71 12.19 -12.34
N ILE A 50 -23.38 12.54 -11.25
CA ILE A 50 -23.99 11.58 -10.32
C ILE A 50 -25.47 11.41 -10.69
N PRO A 51 -25.94 10.20 -11.02
CA PRO A 51 -27.35 9.99 -11.33
C PRO A 51 -28.23 10.30 -10.12
N GLU A 52 -29.47 10.74 -10.37
CA GLU A 52 -30.36 11.29 -9.33
C GLU A 52 -30.65 10.33 -8.17
N ASN A 53 -30.63 9.01 -8.40
CA ASN A 53 -30.87 8.01 -7.35
C ASN A 53 -29.63 7.71 -6.50
N TYR A 54 -28.47 8.27 -6.84
CA TYR A 54 -27.25 8.13 -6.07
C TYR A 54 -26.91 9.43 -5.34
N GLU A 55 -26.04 9.32 -4.35
CA GLU A 55 -25.40 10.45 -3.70
C GLU A 55 -23.90 10.20 -3.54
N LEU A 56 -23.14 11.28 -3.59
CA LEU A 56 -21.71 11.27 -3.31
C LEU A 56 -21.43 12.26 -2.18
N PHE A 57 -21.08 11.73 -1.02
CA PHE A 57 -20.49 12.49 0.06
C PHE A 57 -18.97 12.54 -0.15
N VAL A 58 -18.39 13.74 -0.01
CA VAL A 58 -16.95 13.97 0.00
C VAL A 58 -16.64 15.02 1.06
N ASN A 59 -15.85 14.64 2.05
CA ASN A 59 -15.41 15.50 3.13
C ASN A 59 -14.34 16.48 2.62
N ASN A 60 -14.38 17.68 3.20
CA ASN A 60 -13.36 18.71 3.01
C ASN A 60 -12.21 18.45 4.01
N SER A 61 -11.50 17.33 3.83
CA SER A 61 -10.43 16.80 4.69
C SER A 61 -9.36 17.85 5.05
N PRO A 62 -9.12 18.12 6.33
CA PRO A 62 -7.74 18.12 6.84
C PRO A 62 -7.57 17.00 7.87
N HIS A 63 -7.94 15.80 7.40
CA HIS A 63 -7.82 14.49 8.04
C HIS A 63 -8.90 14.11 9.08
N TYR A 64 -10.11 14.64 8.84
CA TYR A 64 -11.46 14.22 9.31
C TYR A 64 -11.74 14.47 10.80
N ARG A 65 -12.89 14.95 11.31
CA ARG A 65 -14.27 15.26 10.86
C ARG A 65 -14.41 16.74 10.36
N ASN A 66 -15.40 17.20 9.60
CA ASN A 66 -16.85 17.06 9.77
C ASN A 66 -17.60 16.68 8.49
N GLY A 67 -18.45 15.68 8.67
CA GLY A 67 -19.39 15.05 7.78
C GLY A 67 -20.19 14.03 8.62
N PRO A 68 -21.04 13.18 8.04
CA PRO A 68 -21.87 12.25 8.80
C PRO A 68 -21.09 11.04 9.35
N PHE A 69 -19.81 10.88 8.98
CA PHE A 69 -19.00 9.72 9.32
C PHE A 69 -17.73 10.10 10.08
N ASP A 70 -17.39 9.28 11.07
CA ASP A 70 -16.33 9.57 12.04
C ASP A 70 -14.91 9.45 11.46
N PHE A 71 -14.73 8.53 10.51
CA PHE A 71 -13.43 8.14 9.97
C PHE A 71 -13.47 7.93 8.44
N LEU A 72 -14.59 8.30 7.80
CA LEU A 72 -14.80 8.09 6.38
C LEU A 72 -14.78 9.43 5.62
N PRO A 73 -13.81 9.63 4.72
CA PRO A 73 -13.71 10.80 3.86
C PRO A 73 -14.81 10.96 2.83
N GLY A 74 -15.38 9.86 2.36
CA GLY A 74 -16.26 9.90 1.22
C GLY A 74 -17.05 8.62 1.08
N ARG A 75 -18.26 8.74 0.56
CA ARG A 75 -19.17 7.62 0.33
C ARG A 75 -19.99 7.88 -0.92
N PHE A 76 -20.06 6.89 -1.79
CA PHE A 76 -21.00 6.88 -2.90
C PHE A 76 -22.13 5.88 -2.59
N ALA A 77 -23.38 6.31 -2.52
CA ALA A 77 -24.48 5.45 -2.08
C ALA A 77 -25.67 5.47 -3.05
N ASP A 78 -26.33 4.32 -3.21
CA ASP A 78 -27.66 4.24 -3.83
C ASP A 78 -28.72 4.56 -2.78
N LYS A 79 -29.42 5.69 -2.95
CA LYS A 79 -30.41 6.20 -1.99
C LYS A 79 -31.63 5.27 -1.84
N ARG A 80 -31.86 4.36 -2.80
CA ARG A 80 -33.00 3.45 -2.77
C ARG A 80 -32.72 2.17 -1.99
N THR A 81 -31.55 1.58 -2.19
CA THR A 81 -31.18 0.28 -1.61
C THR A 81 -30.38 0.42 -0.33
N GLY A 82 -29.69 1.56 -0.15
CA GLY A 82 -28.76 1.77 0.96
C GLY A 82 -27.41 1.11 0.74
N LEU A 83 -27.16 0.44 -0.40
CA LEU A 83 -25.84 -0.08 -0.76
C LEU A 83 -24.89 1.08 -1.04
N TYR A 84 -23.64 0.94 -0.62
CA TYR A 84 -22.66 2.02 -0.72
C TYR A 84 -21.25 1.53 -1.07
N VAL A 85 -20.44 2.48 -1.55
CA VAL A 85 -19.00 2.35 -1.74
C VAL A 85 -18.32 3.37 -0.83
N ASP A 86 -17.48 2.90 0.06
CA ASP A 86 -16.65 3.72 0.93
C ASP A 86 -15.36 4.12 0.21
N LEU A 87 -15.01 5.42 0.30
CA LEU A 87 -13.81 5.98 -0.30
C LEU A 87 -12.84 6.35 0.83
N PHE A 88 -11.68 5.69 0.86
CA PHE A 88 -10.61 5.93 1.84
C PHE A 88 -9.48 6.77 1.23
N GLU A 89 -9.11 7.87 1.89
CA GLU A 89 -8.02 8.77 1.48
C GLU A 89 -6.71 8.26 2.06
N PHE A 90 -5.80 7.82 1.18
CA PHE A 90 -4.46 7.41 1.53
C PHE A 90 -3.49 8.58 1.40
N LEU A 91 -2.93 8.96 2.54
CA LEU A 91 -2.00 10.06 2.71
C LEU A 91 -0.56 9.59 2.47
N PRO A 92 0.28 10.41 1.83
CA PRO A 92 1.70 10.09 1.66
C PRO A 92 2.40 10.11 3.02
N LEU A 93 3.14 9.05 3.29
CA LEU A 93 4.03 8.92 4.44
C LEU A 93 5.42 8.54 3.95
N GLN A 94 6.43 8.85 4.76
CA GLN A 94 7.80 8.41 4.55
C GLN A 94 8.30 7.75 5.82
N ASN A 95 9.03 6.66 5.66
CA ASN A 95 9.70 5.99 6.75
C ASN A 95 11.13 5.66 6.36
N THR A 96 12.05 5.75 7.32
CA THR A 96 13.45 5.34 7.13
C THR A 96 13.63 3.94 7.69
N ILE A 97 14.01 3.00 6.84
CA ILE A 97 14.30 1.62 7.22
C ILE A 97 15.79 1.34 7.10
N GLN A 98 16.28 0.36 7.87
CA GLN A 98 17.63 -0.16 7.75
C GLN A 98 17.59 -1.38 6.82
N VAL A 99 18.30 -1.31 5.70
CA VAL A 99 18.39 -2.39 4.72
C VAL A 99 19.78 -3.00 4.78
N SER A 100 19.85 -4.30 5.05
CA SER A 100 21.10 -5.06 4.99
C SER A 100 21.35 -5.53 3.56
N LYS A 101 22.54 -5.22 3.03
CA LYS A 101 23.01 -5.63 1.70
C LYS A 101 24.35 -6.35 1.83
N ASN A 102 24.40 -7.58 1.35
CA ASN A 102 25.67 -8.31 1.23
C ASN A 102 26.42 -7.83 -0.02
N LYS A 103 27.67 -7.40 0.18
CA LYS A 103 28.59 -7.01 -0.89
C LYS A 103 29.80 -7.92 -0.86
N THR A 104 30.10 -8.52 -2.01
CA THR A 104 31.29 -9.34 -2.21
C THR A 104 32.32 -8.54 -2.99
N PHE A 105 33.55 -8.53 -2.50
CA PHE A 105 34.67 -7.87 -3.14
C PHE A 105 35.78 -8.87 -3.42
N LYS A 106 36.43 -8.69 -4.56
CA LYS A 106 37.63 -9.42 -4.95
C LYS A 106 38.74 -8.40 -5.19
N PHE A 107 39.85 -8.56 -4.49
CA PHE A 107 41.01 -7.68 -4.60
C PHE A 107 42.24 -8.47 -5.01
N GLU A 108 42.93 -7.97 -6.02
CA GLU A 108 44.28 -8.44 -6.34
C GLU A 108 45.24 -7.48 -5.63
N VAL A 109 45.98 -7.98 -4.64
CA VAL A 109 46.84 -7.18 -3.78
C VAL A 109 48.29 -7.55 -4.07
N SER A 110 49.06 -6.60 -4.58
CA SER A 110 50.50 -6.74 -4.76
C SER A 110 51.21 -6.73 -3.41
N GLY A 111 52.15 -7.66 -3.22
CA GLY A 111 52.90 -7.80 -1.97
C GLY A 111 53.64 -6.53 -1.58
N GLY A 112 53.53 -6.14 -0.30
CA GLY A 112 54.20 -4.95 0.25
C GLY A 112 53.59 -3.61 -0.18
N GLN A 113 52.43 -3.62 -0.83
CA GLN A 113 51.67 -2.42 -1.19
C GLN A 113 50.27 -2.46 -0.57
N ALA A 114 49.80 -1.31 -0.12
CA ALA A 114 48.41 -1.16 0.30
C ALA A 114 47.53 -0.93 -0.94
N ASN A 115 46.44 -1.67 -1.05
CA ASN A 115 45.39 -1.46 -2.03
C ASN A 115 44.17 -0.82 -1.35
N GLU A 116 43.57 0.15 -2.03
CA GLU A 116 42.45 0.93 -1.50
C GLU A 116 41.22 0.76 -2.39
N TYR A 117 40.06 0.56 -1.76
CA TYR A 117 38.75 0.63 -2.39
C TYR A 117 37.94 1.76 -1.77
N ARG A 118 37.29 2.57 -2.62
CA ARG A 118 36.43 3.68 -2.20
C ARG A 118 35.06 3.57 -2.84
N ASN A 119 34.01 3.69 -2.03
CA ASN A 119 32.63 3.84 -2.50
C ASN A 119 31.88 4.82 -1.58
N GLY A 120 31.59 6.03 -2.08
CA GLY A 120 31.05 7.11 -1.26
C GLY A 120 31.97 7.43 -0.08
N ASN A 121 31.43 7.34 1.15
CA ASN A 121 32.17 7.57 2.39
C ASN A 121 32.86 6.31 2.93
N THR A 122 32.71 5.16 2.28
CA THR A 122 33.34 3.91 2.70
C THR A 122 34.70 3.75 2.02
N THR A 123 35.74 3.55 2.83
CA THR A 123 37.10 3.26 2.37
C THR A 123 37.58 1.96 2.99
N LEU A 124 38.08 1.04 2.17
CA LEU A 124 38.70 -0.22 2.60
C LEU A 124 40.17 -0.19 2.21
N LEU A 125 41.06 -0.51 3.15
CA LEU A 125 42.49 -0.60 2.91
C LEU A 125 42.96 -2.02 3.24
N MET A 126 43.67 -2.65 2.30
CA MET A 126 44.19 -4.00 2.45
C MET A 126 45.68 -4.04 2.13
N HIS A 127 46.41 -4.79 2.95
CA HIS A 127 47.84 -5.00 2.78
C HIS A 127 48.14 -6.50 2.93
N THR A 128 48.96 -7.03 2.03
CA THR A 128 49.47 -8.40 2.08
C THR A 128 50.99 -8.37 1.90
N ASP A 129 51.70 -9.26 2.59
CA ASP A 129 53.17 -9.33 2.49
C ASP A 129 53.65 -9.95 1.16
N LYS A 130 52.75 -10.66 0.47
CA LYS A 130 52.98 -11.29 -0.83
C LYS A 130 51.81 -10.97 -1.75
N ASP A 131 52.02 -11.18 -3.05
CA ASP A 131 50.94 -11.14 -4.04
C ASP A 131 49.84 -12.12 -3.63
N ALA A 132 48.62 -11.61 -3.52
CA ALA A 132 47.49 -12.39 -3.04
C ALA A 132 46.18 -11.90 -3.66
N THR A 133 45.26 -12.85 -3.86
CA THR A 133 43.86 -12.55 -4.14
C THR A 133 43.07 -12.62 -2.83
N VAL A 134 42.45 -11.51 -2.44
CA VAL A 134 41.61 -11.42 -1.23
C VAL A 134 40.15 -11.41 -1.64
N TYR A 135 39.37 -12.31 -1.03
CA TYR A 135 37.91 -12.34 -1.13
C TYR A 135 37.33 -11.82 0.18
N MET A 136 36.41 -10.86 0.08
CA MET A 136 35.76 -10.25 1.24
C MET A 136 34.25 -10.24 1.02
N GLU A 137 33.50 -10.74 1.99
CA GLU A 137 32.06 -10.56 2.06
C GLU A 137 31.76 -9.61 3.22
N MET A 138 31.00 -8.55 2.92
CA MET A 138 30.60 -7.56 3.89
C MET A 138 29.08 -7.43 3.89
N GLU A 139 28.51 -7.43 5.08
CA GLU A 139 27.15 -6.99 5.31
C GLU A 139 27.16 -5.47 5.53
N VAL A 140 26.51 -4.71 4.64
CA VAL A 140 26.38 -3.26 4.77
C VAL A 140 24.95 -2.94 5.13
N VAL A 141 24.77 -2.28 6.28
CA VAL A 141 23.48 -1.77 6.71
C VAL A 141 23.37 -0.32 6.24
N GLU A 142 22.44 -0.05 5.34
CA GLU A 142 22.19 1.27 4.76
C GLU A 142 20.80 1.77 5.17
N GLU A 143 20.67 3.06 5.45
CA GLU A 143 19.37 3.71 5.64
C GLU A 143 18.72 3.98 4.27
N GLU A 144 17.51 3.47 4.08
CA GLU A 144 16.69 3.75 2.90
C GLU A 144 15.37 4.40 3.31
N VAL A 145 14.99 5.46 2.59
CA VAL A 145 13.67 6.06 2.74
C VAL A 145 12.70 5.34 1.82
N ILE A 146 11.65 4.77 2.40
CA ILE A 146 10.55 4.16 1.66
C ILE A 146 9.35 5.11 1.63
N GLU A 147 8.70 5.17 0.46
CA GLU A 147 7.42 5.85 0.30
C GLU A 147 6.28 4.93 0.74
N GLN A 148 5.39 5.45 1.56
CA GLN A 148 4.24 4.72 2.09
C GLN A 148 2.95 5.51 1.86
N LEU A 149 1.84 4.80 1.93
CA LEU A 149 0.50 5.34 1.84
C LEU A 149 -0.32 4.78 3.00
N ALA A 150 -1.05 5.65 3.68
CA ALA A 150 -1.93 5.22 4.76
C ALA A 150 -3.18 6.11 4.88
N PRO A 151 -4.33 5.51 5.15
CA PRO A 151 -5.50 6.24 5.62
C PRO A 151 -5.32 6.66 7.08
N VAL A 152 -6.13 7.61 7.54
CA VAL A 152 -6.12 8.01 8.96
C VAL A 152 -6.44 6.80 9.84
N ALA A 153 -5.65 6.63 10.90
CA ALA A 153 -5.84 5.58 11.90
C ALA A 153 -7.27 5.64 12.47
N SER A 154 -8.00 4.53 12.40
CA SER A 154 -9.41 4.50 12.77
C SER A 154 -9.96 3.09 12.95
N VAL A 155 -11.17 3.00 13.50
CA VAL A 155 -11.89 1.73 13.65
C VAL A 155 -12.16 1.02 12.32
N ALA A 156 -12.10 1.69 11.15
CA ALA A 156 -12.22 1.02 9.85
C ALA A 156 -11.17 -0.10 9.68
N TRP A 157 -9.98 0.09 10.27
CA TRP A 157 -8.85 -0.84 10.14
C TRP A 157 -8.79 -1.86 11.29
N TRP A 158 -9.90 -2.10 11.98
CA TRP A 158 -9.97 -3.04 13.10
C TRP A 158 -9.55 -4.47 12.71
N ALA A 159 -9.83 -4.86 11.46
CA ALA A 159 -9.53 -6.19 10.95
C ALA A 159 -8.04 -6.40 10.67
N CYS A 160 -7.23 -5.33 10.66
CA CYS A 160 -5.83 -5.41 10.25
C CYS A 160 -4.98 -6.20 11.25
N THR A 161 -4.61 -7.42 10.87
CA THR A 161 -3.90 -8.38 11.71
C THR A 161 -2.41 -8.10 11.84
N LYS A 162 -1.76 -7.54 10.80
CA LYS A 162 -0.32 -7.30 10.76
C LYS A 162 0.04 -5.83 10.53
N CYS A 163 -0.87 -4.91 10.83
CA CYS A 163 -0.58 -3.48 10.76
C CYS A 163 0.56 -3.12 11.73
N PRO A 164 1.52 -2.27 11.31
CA PRO A 164 2.64 -1.87 12.16
C PRO A 164 2.19 -1.01 13.35
N GLU A 165 1.05 -0.33 13.21
CA GLU A 165 0.45 0.53 14.22
C GLU A 165 -1.00 0.14 14.48
N TYR A 166 -1.46 0.34 15.72
CA TYR A 166 -2.82 -0.03 16.12
C TYR A 166 -3.86 0.73 15.28
N ARG A 167 -4.71 -0.02 14.56
CA ARG A 167 -5.80 0.53 13.73
C ARG A 167 -5.32 1.50 12.64
N HIS A 168 -4.10 1.32 12.13
CA HIS A 168 -3.51 2.19 11.12
C HIS A 168 -2.90 1.36 9.99
N PHE A 169 -3.56 1.39 8.84
CA PHE A 169 -3.21 0.58 7.69
C PHE A 169 -2.18 1.25 6.80
N ILE A 170 -0.90 1.11 7.19
CA ILE A 170 0.24 1.70 6.46
C ILE A 170 0.82 0.65 5.51
N VAL A 171 0.82 0.96 4.21
CA VAL A 171 1.42 0.09 3.18
C VAL A 171 2.52 0.81 2.41
N PRO A 172 3.58 0.09 1.98
CA PRO A 172 4.51 0.60 0.98
C PRO A 172 3.80 0.98 -0.31
N LYS A 173 4.20 2.10 -0.92
CA LYS A 173 3.56 2.62 -2.14
C LYS A 173 3.67 1.65 -3.32
N ASP A 174 4.74 0.85 -3.40
CA ASP A 174 4.95 -0.17 -4.42
C ASP A 174 4.05 -1.41 -4.24
N TRP A 175 3.32 -1.51 -3.12
CA TRP A 175 2.25 -2.50 -2.99
C TRP A 175 1.00 -2.09 -3.77
N ILE A 176 0.76 -0.78 -3.89
CA ILE A 176 -0.37 -0.23 -4.65
C ILE A 176 0.02 -0.06 -6.12
N TYR A 177 1.17 0.55 -6.39
CA TYR A 177 1.58 0.92 -7.75
C TYR A 177 2.61 -0.04 -8.36
N PRO A 178 2.56 -0.27 -9.69
CA PRO A 178 1.57 0.24 -10.63
C PRO A 178 0.20 -0.44 -10.48
N LEU A 179 -0.88 0.32 -10.64
CA LEU A 179 -2.23 -0.23 -10.64
C LEU A 179 -2.43 -1.19 -11.82
N GLN A 180 -3.21 -2.23 -11.59
CA GLN A 180 -3.55 -3.22 -12.62
C GLN A 180 -5.05 -3.44 -12.73
N ARG A 181 -5.53 -3.79 -13.92
CA ARG A 181 -6.94 -4.14 -14.13
C ARG A 181 -7.22 -5.56 -13.64
N CYS A 182 -8.34 -5.72 -12.94
CA CYS A 182 -8.81 -7.00 -12.40
C CYS A 182 -10.27 -7.25 -12.78
N PRO A 183 -10.64 -8.52 -13.03
CA PRO A 183 -12.04 -8.89 -13.25
C PRO A 183 -12.86 -8.80 -11.96
N PHE A 184 -14.05 -8.22 -12.07
CA PHE A 184 -15.01 -8.04 -10.99
C PHE A 184 -16.44 -8.03 -11.54
N ASP A 185 -17.19 -9.12 -11.36
CA ASP A 185 -18.58 -9.29 -11.78
C ASP A 185 -18.85 -8.88 -13.24
N GLY A 186 -17.99 -9.36 -14.14
CA GLY A 186 -18.07 -9.07 -15.58
C GLY A 186 -17.63 -7.66 -15.98
N LYS A 187 -17.08 -6.90 -15.04
CA LYS A 187 -16.42 -5.60 -15.26
C LYS A 187 -14.94 -5.69 -14.92
N GLU A 188 -14.22 -4.60 -15.20
CA GLU A 188 -12.83 -4.41 -14.81
C GLU A 188 -12.73 -3.29 -13.77
N VAL A 189 -11.98 -3.54 -12.71
CA VAL A 189 -11.68 -2.56 -11.64
C VAL A 189 -10.17 -2.41 -11.49
N TRP A 190 -9.72 -1.32 -10.88
CA TRP A 190 -8.32 -1.13 -10.55
C TRP A 190 -7.95 -1.85 -9.26
N CYS A 191 -6.86 -2.60 -9.28
CA CYS A 191 -6.28 -3.29 -8.14
C CYS A 191 -4.89 -2.76 -7.81
N PRO A 192 -4.46 -2.89 -6.54
CA PRO A 192 -3.06 -2.71 -6.16
C PRO A 192 -2.15 -3.76 -6.84
N ALA A 193 -0.87 -3.42 -7.01
CA ALA A 193 0.15 -4.26 -7.64
C ALA A 193 0.41 -5.59 -6.89
N LYS A 194 0.46 -5.53 -5.55
CA LYS A 194 0.81 -6.64 -4.65
C LYS A 194 -0.38 -7.02 -3.79
N GLN A 195 -1.46 -7.52 -4.42
CA GLN A 195 -2.72 -7.79 -3.70
C GLN A 195 -2.55 -8.81 -2.58
N LYS A 196 -1.70 -9.83 -2.75
CA LYS A 196 -1.52 -10.88 -1.75
C LYS A 196 -0.91 -10.31 -0.47
N GLU A 197 0.17 -9.54 -0.61
CA GLU A 197 0.86 -8.89 0.50
C GLU A 197 -0.08 -7.93 1.24
N TYR A 198 -0.82 -7.13 0.48
CA TYR A 198 -1.85 -6.21 0.98
C TYR A 198 -2.92 -6.95 1.80
N LEU A 199 -3.47 -8.04 1.26
CA LEU A 199 -4.51 -8.84 1.92
C LEU A 199 -3.99 -9.64 3.10
N VAL A 200 -2.73 -10.13 3.06
CA VAL A 200 -2.09 -10.79 4.21
C VAL A 200 -1.87 -9.81 5.35
N MET A 201 -1.55 -8.54 5.06
CA MET A 201 -1.43 -7.52 6.10
C MET A 201 -2.78 -7.27 6.79
N LEU A 202 -3.85 -7.15 6.01
CA LEU A 202 -5.19 -6.96 6.54
C LEU A 202 -5.67 -8.21 7.28
N TYR A 203 -5.76 -9.36 6.64
CA TYR A 203 -6.53 -10.50 7.14
C TYR A 203 -5.69 -11.70 7.60
N GLY A 204 -4.37 -11.59 7.54
CA GLY A 204 -3.46 -12.63 8.02
C GLY A 204 -3.11 -13.68 6.95
N ASP A 205 -2.31 -14.66 7.33
CA ASP A 205 -1.79 -15.66 6.38
C ASP A 205 -2.89 -16.57 5.81
N ASN A 206 -4.01 -16.70 6.52
CA ASN A 206 -5.17 -17.48 6.11
C ASN A 206 -6.30 -16.63 5.50
N PHE A 207 -6.01 -15.45 4.95
CA PHE A 207 -7.02 -14.54 4.38
C PHE A 207 -7.96 -15.16 3.32
N MET A 208 -7.55 -16.28 2.71
CA MET A 208 -8.36 -17.01 1.72
C MET A 208 -9.42 -17.92 2.37
N GLU A 209 -9.23 -18.29 3.63
CA GLU A 209 -10.16 -19.13 4.38
C GLU A 209 -11.37 -18.28 4.81
N PRO A 210 -12.61 -18.70 4.50
CA PRO A 210 -13.79 -17.99 4.97
C PRO A 210 -13.81 -17.97 6.50
N GLN A 211 -13.84 -16.77 7.09
CA GLN A 211 -14.06 -16.63 8.52
C GLN A 211 -15.52 -16.89 8.86
N ASN A 212 -15.77 -17.56 9.99
CA ASN A 212 -17.12 -17.74 10.50
C ASN A 212 -17.68 -16.37 10.90
N PRO A 213 -18.88 -15.98 10.45
CA PRO A 213 -19.49 -14.69 10.82
C PRO A 213 -19.62 -14.49 12.34
N ASN A 214 -19.62 -15.58 13.12
CA ASN A 214 -19.73 -15.55 14.58
C ASN A 214 -18.39 -15.39 15.33
N ASP A 215 -17.25 -15.40 14.61
CA ASP A 215 -15.92 -15.25 15.22
C ASP A 215 -15.44 -13.79 15.30
N ARG A 216 -16.33 -12.81 15.02
CA ARG A 216 -16.08 -11.37 15.03
C ARG A 216 -16.66 -10.66 16.24
#